data_AF-A0A660ZZN2-F1
#
_entry.id   AF-A0A660ZZN2-F1
#
_cell.length_a   1.000
_cell.length_b   1.000
_cell.length_c   1.000
_cell.angle_alpha   90.00
_cell.angle_beta   90.00
_cell.angle_gamma   90.00
#
_symmetry.space_group_name_H-M   'P 1'
#
loop_
_entity.id
_entity.type
_entity.pdbx_description
1 polymer ?
#
loop_
_entity_poly.entity_id
_entity_poly.type
_entity_poly.pdbx_seq_one_letter_code
_entity_poly.pdbx_strand_id
1 'polypeptide(L)'
;MFTPAQTEELLATLTAPVTEIDCGTLCAPDNDGVPICCDKSRIVPVLYKPEYKLLRARSDLWRPFRPETEQQRELGQDMRSCDRLCECKGVAHCERDNRSLACRTFPLEPYLDHDGELVGLVWNMDFEGTCPLVASRYK
;
A
#
# COMPACT_ATOMS: atom_id res chain seq x y z
N MET A 1 1.43 -1.36 17.92
CA MET A 1 0.66 -0.47 17.00
C MET A 1 1.36 0.87 16.98
N PHE A 2 1.64 1.44 15.79
CA PHE A 2 2.37 2.71 15.71
C PHE A 2 1.60 3.87 16.34
N THR A 3 2.32 4.67 17.12
CA THR A 3 1.86 5.97 17.57
C THR A 3 1.75 6.95 16.39
N PRO A 4 1.01 8.07 16.54
CA PRO A 4 1.00 9.12 15.52
C PRO A 4 2.40 9.64 15.15
N ALA A 5 3.27 9.84 16.15
CA ALA A 5 4.64 10.30 15.93
C ALA A 5 5.47 9.28 15.12
N GLN A 6 5.40 7.99 15.47
CA GLN A 6 6.05 6.93 14.69
C GLN A 6 5.49 6.87 13.27
N THR A 7 4.19 7.05 13.10
CA THR A 7 3.55 7.07 11.76
C THR A 7 4.06 8.23 10.91
N GLU A 8 4.18 9.42 11.51
CA GLU A 8 4.77 10.60 10.87
C GLU A 8 6.21 10.37 10.43
N GLU A 9 7.03 9.82 11.33
CA GLU A 9 8.43 9.49 11.08
C GLU A 9 8.58 8.47 9.95
N LEU A 10 7.77 7.40 9.95
CA LEU A 10 7.78 6.39 8.90
C LEU A 10 7.39 6.98 7.54
N LEU A 11 6.36 7.82 7.48
CA LEU A 11 5.95 8.50 6.25
C LEU A 11 7.00 9.53 5.78
N ALA A 12 7.75 10.14 6.69
CA ALA A 12 8.85 11.04 6.32
C ALA A 12 10.07 10.28 5.79
N THR A 13 10.34 9.09 6.35
CA THR A 13 11.54 8.30 6.04
C THR A 13 11.36 7.43 4.80
N LEU A 14 10.21 6.77 4.64
CA LEU A 14 9.93 5.83 3.54
C LEU A 14 9.46 6.58 2.28
N THR A 15 10.35 7.41 1.73
CA THR A 15 10.13 8.21 0.51
C THR A 15 10.96 7.72 -0.67
N ALA A 16 12.03 6.96 -0.40
CA ALA A 16 12.92 6.45 -1.43
C ALA A 16 12.17 5.53 -2.41
N PRO A 17 12.34 5.71 -3.73
CA PRO A 17 11.80 4.77 -4.70
C PRO A 17 12.56 3.45 -4.61
N VAL A 18 11.86 2.33 -4.83
CA VAL A 18 12.46 0.98 -4.82
C VAL A 18 13.41 0.77 -6.01
N THR A 19 13.20 1.51 -7.10
CA THR A 19 14.01 1.48 -8.33
C THR A 19 14.15 2.87 -8.94
N GLU A 20 15.15 3.09 -9.79
CA GLU A 20 15.34 4.36 -10.50
C GLU A 20 14.23 4.63 -11.54
N ILE A 21 13.65 3.57 -12.10
CA ILE A 21 12.54 3.64 -13.04
C ILE A 21 11.23 3.63 -12.25
N ASP A 22 10.22 4.38 -12.71
CA ASP A 22 8.86 4.28 -12.18
C ASP A 22 8.29 2.89 -12.46
N CYS A 23 8.30 2.00 -11.48
CA CYS A 23 7.82 0.63 -11.63
C CYS A 23 6.35 0.55 -12.07
N GLY A 24 5.57 1.61 -11.88
CA GLY A 24 4.20 1.71 -12.39
C GLY A 24 4.14 1.70 -13.91
N THR A 25 5.10 2.33 -14.60
CA THR A 25 5.13 2.36 -16.08
C THR A 25 5.55 1.03 -16.67
N LEU A 26 6.33 0.24 -15.92
CA LEU A 26 6.67 -1.14 -16.27
C LEU A 26 5.51 -2.12 -16.01
N CYS A 27 4.73 -1.87 -14.95
CA CYS A 27 3.66 -2.77 -14.51
C CYS A 27 2.35 -2.56 -15.28
N ALA A 28 2.01 -1.31 -15.60
CA ALA A 28 0.73 -0.93 -16.20
C ALA A 28 0.42 -1.64 -17.54
N PRO A 29 1.35 -1.83 -18.48
CA PRO A 29 1.05 -2.46 -19.78
C PRO A 29 0.51 -3.89 -19.66
N ASP A 30 0.90 -4.62 -18.63
CA ASP A 30 0.48 -6.01 -18.39
C ASP A 30 -0.84 -6.11 -17.59
N ASN A 31 -1.43 -4.98 -17.20
CA ASN A 31 -2.67 -4.92 -16.42
C ASN A 31 -3.56 -3.75 -16.88
N ASP A 32 -3.97 -3.77 -18.14
CA ASP A 32 -4.94 -2.83 -18.74
C ASP A 32 -4.61 -1.34 -18.53
N GLY A 33 -3.32 -0.99 -18.47
CA GLY A 33 -2.85 0.37 -18.27
C GLY A 33 -2.86 0.85 -16.82
N VAL A 34 -3.15 -0.01 -15.85
CA VAL A 34 -3.15 0.31 -14.41
C VAL A 34 -2.14 -0.57 -13.68
N PRO A 35 -1.17 -0.02 -12.95
CA PRO A 35 -0.25 -0.84 -12.15
C PRO A 35 -1.03 -1.74 -11.18
N ILE A 36 -0.60 -2.99 -11.01
CA ILE A 36 -1.28 -3.97 -10.14
C ILE A 36 -1.47 -3.43 -8.71
N CYS A 37 -0.45 -2.76 -8.16
CA CYS A 37 -0.52 -2.12 -6.82
C CYS A 37 -1.52 -0.95 -6.71
N CYS A 38 -2.01 -0.44 -7.83
CA CYS A 38 -3.01 0.63 -7.91
C CYS A 38 -4.40 0.11 -8.33
N ASP A 39 -4.52 -1.17 -8.67
CA ASP A 39 -5.78 -1.76 -9.14
C ASP A 39 -6.60 -2.28 -7.95
N LYS A 40 -7.66 -1.53 -7.60
CA LYS A 40 -8.55 -1.85 -6.47
C LYS A 40 -9.32 -3.16 -6.64
N SER A 41 -9.40 -3.70 -7.85
CA SER A 41 -10.02 -5.02 -8.09
C SER A 41 -9.11 -6.16 -7.66
N ARG A 42 -7.80 -5.90 -7.58
CA ARG A 42 -6.76 -6.86 -7.19
C ARG A 42 -6.25 -6.64 -5.78
N ILE A 43 -6.01 -5.38 -5.40
CA ILE A 43 -5.35 -5.03 -4.13
C ILE A 43 -6.12 -3.90 -3.46
N VAL A 44 -6.52 -4.14 -2.22
CA VAL A 44 -7.10 -3.11 -1.34
C VAL A 44 -6.08 -2.80 -0.24
N PRO A 45 -5.46 -1.61 -0.23
CA PRO A 45 -4.45 -1.29 0.77
C PRO A 45 -5.08 -1.15 2.16
N VAL A 46 -4.37 -1.71 3.14
CA VAL A 46 -4.64 -1.51 4.56
C VAL A 46 -3.77 -0.35 5.04
N LEU A 47 -4.41 0.67 5.63
CA LEU A 47 -3.73 1.75 6.32
C LEU A 47 -3.94 1.61 7.83
N TYR A 48 -2.98 2.07 8.62
CA TYR A 48 -3.20 2.23 10.05
C TYR A 48 -4.14 3.42 10.29
N LYS A 49 -5.00 3.35 11.31
CA LYS A 49 -5.93 4.44 11.65
C LYS A 49 -5.24 5.80 11.88
N PRO A 50 -4.08 5.90 12.58
CA PRO A 50 -3.33 7.16 12.67
C PRO A 50 -2.84 7.67 11.31
N GLU A 51 -2.32 6.76 10.48
CA GLU A 51 -1.85 7.05 9.13
C GLU A 51 -2.98 7.60 8.25
N TYR A 52 -4.12 6.92 8.22
CA TYR A 52 -5.29 7.36 7.49
C TYR A 52 -5.74 8.77 7.93
N LYS A 53 -5.80 9.05 9.23
CA LYS A 53 -6.16 10.38 9.74
C LYS A 53 -5.21 11.46 9.25
N LEU A 54 -3.91 11.18 9.30
CA LEU A 54 -2.88 12.11 8.88
C LEU A 54 -2.92 12.37 7.37
N LEU A 55 -3.01 11.32 6.55
CA LEU A 55 -3.08 11.47 5.09
C LEU A 55 -4.36 12.19 4.67
N ARG A 56 -5.49 11.90 5.32
CA ARG A 56 -6.78 12.60 5.11
C ARG A 56 -6.76 14.08 5.50
N ALA A 57 -5.90 14.47 6.45
CA ALA A 57 -5.74 15.86 6.82
C ALA A 57 -4.90 16.64 5.78
N ARG A 58 -4.04 15.95 5.02
CA ARG A 58 -3.19 16.54 3.98
C ARG A 58 -3.88 16.69 2.64
N SER A 59 -4.68 15.70 2.24
CA SER A 59 -5.43 15.75 0.99
C SER A 59 -6.67 14.86 1.03
N ASP A 60 -7.47 14.95 -0.03
CA ASP A 60 -8.64 14.11 -0.21
C ASP A 60 -8.37 12.82 -1.00
N LEU A 61 -7.10 12.46 -1.24
CA LEU A 61 -6.68 11.28 -2.00
C LEU A 61 -7.29 9.97 -1.45
N TRP A 62 -7.26 9.77 -0.14
CA TRP A 62 -7.67 8.53 0.51
C TRP A 62 -9.12 8.57 0.93
N ARG A 63 -9.82 7.44 0.86
CA ARG A 63 -11.15 7.28 1.46
C ARG A 63 -11.33 5.85 1.98
N PRO A 64 -12.28 5.60 2.89
CA PRO A 64 -12.56 4.23 3.30
C PRO A 64 -13.00 3.40 2.10
N PHE A 65 -12.45 2.20 1.99
CA PHE A 65 -12.82 1.27 0.94
C PHE A 65 -14.31 0.89 1.05
N ARG A 66 -14.99 0.81 -0.10
CA ARG A 66 -16.39 0.40 -0.17
C ARG A 66 -16.47 -0.91 -0.95
N PRO A 67 -16.75 -2.05 -0.29
CA PRO A 67 -16.82 -3.33 -0.96
C PRO A 67 -18.04 -3.40 -1.87
N GLU A 68 -17.83 -3.87 -3.10
CA GLU A 68 -18.85 -4.03 -4.14
C GLU A 68 -19.25 -5.52 -4.27
N THR A 69 -18.32 -6.46 -4.00
CA THR A 69 -18.54 -7.91 -4.06
C THR A 69 -18.62 -8.56 -2.67
N GLU A 70 -19.10 -9.81 -2.61
CA GLU A 70 -19.11 -10.60 -1.37
C GLU A 70 -17.70 -10.87 -0.84
N GLN A 71 -16.79 -11.32 -1.70
CA GLN A 71 -15.38 -11.50 -1.38
C GLN A 71 -14.73 -10.24 -0.79
N GLN A 72 -15.07 -9.05 -1.33
CA GLN A 72 -14.55 -7.78 -0.79
C GLN A 72 -15.09 -7.44 0.60
N ARG A 73 -16.28 -7.92 0.97
CA ARG A 73 -16.83 -7.74 2.33
C ARG A 73 -16.11 -8.63 3.34
N GLU A 74 -15.54 -9.75 2.90
CA GLU A 74 -14.79 -10.68 3.74
C GLU A 74 -13.38 -10.18 4.09
N LEU A 75 -12.77 -9.31 3.26
CA LEU A 75 -11.44 -8.72 3.50
C LEU A 75 -11.29 -8.07 4.88
N GLY A 76 -12.39 -7.62 5.49
CA GLY A 76 -12.41 -6.96 6.79
C GLY A 76 -12.45 -7.88 8.01
N GLN A 77 -12.64 -9.20 7.84
CA GLN A 77 -12.95 -10.12 8.94
C GLN A 77 -11.77 -10.36 9.89
N ASP A 78 -10.54 -10.43 9.38
CA ASP A 78 -9.33 -10.71 10.17
C ASP A 78 -8.48 -9.46 10.44
N MET A 79 -9.07 -8.27 10.30
CA MET A 79 -8.35 -7.02 10.51
C MET A 79 -8.12 -6.71 11.98
N ARG A 80 -6.92 -6.24 12.31
CA ARG A 80 -6.62 -5.72 13.65
C ARG A 80 -7.42 -4.45 13.90
N SER A 81 -7.64 -4.14 15.17
CA SER A 81 -8.36 -2.92 15.56
C SER A 81 -7.67 -1.61 15.14
N CYS A 82 -6.37 -1.63 14.81
CA CYS A 82 -5.67 -0.49 14.20
C CYS A 82 -5.99 -0.26 12.75
N ASP A 83 -6.45 -1.27 12.04
CA ASP A 83 -6.34 -1.31 10.60
C ASP A 83 -7.58 -0.68 9.95
N ARG A 84 -7.42 -0.18 8.72
CA ARG A 84 -8.51 0.36 7.91
C ARG A 84 -8.26 0.12 6.43
N LEU A 85 -9.17 -0.60 5.78
CA LEU A 85 -9.19 -0.72 4.33
C LEU A 85 -9.53 0.63 3.72
N CYS A 86 -8.67 1.09 2.82
CA CYS A 86 -8.83 2.36 2.12
C CYS A 86 -8.67 2.16 0.62
N GLU A 87 -9.18 3.10 -0.15
CA GLU A 87 -8.88 3.24 -1.57
C GLU A 87 -8.45 4.68 -1.86
N CYS A 88 -7.56 4.83 -2.84
CA CYS A 88 -7.16 6.14 -3.35
C CYS A 88 -8.04 6.56 -4.53
N LYS A 89 -7.82 7.76 -5.09
CA LYS A 89 -8.49 8.23 -6.31
C LYS A 89 -8.04 7.51 -7.60
N GLY A 90 -7.14 6.54 -7.51
CA GLY A 90 -6.59 5.79 -8.64
C GLY A 90 -5.29 6.38 -9.20
N VAL A 91 -4.61 5.61 -10.05
CA VAL A 91 -3.27 5.94 -10.57
C VAL A 91 -3.19 7.30 -11.28
N ALA A 92 -4.22 7.68 -12.02
CA ALA A 92 -4.29 8.96 -12.74
C ALA A 92 -4.35 10.19 -11.81
N HIS A 93 -4.71 9.99 -10.54
CA HIS A 93 -4.82 11.03 -9.53
C HIS A 93 -3.85 10.79 -8.35
N CYS A 94 -2.79 10.00 -8.59
CA CYS A 94 -1.84 9.63 -7.55
C CYS A 94 -1.02 10.85 -7.10
N GLU A 95 -1.09 11.17 -5.81
CA GLU A 95 -0.23 12.18 -5.18
C GLU A 95 0.93 11.44 -4.49
N ARG A 96 2.10 11.40 -5.14
CA ARG A 96 3.25 10.56 -4.72
C ARG A 96 3.66 10.80 -3.26
N ASP A 97 3.57 12.04 -2.78
CA ASP A 97 3.92 12.44 -1.40
C ASP A 97 2.85 12.09 -0.38
N ASN A 98 1.59 11.90 -0.81
CA ASN A 98 0.48 11.48 0.05
C ASN A 98 0.19 9.98 -0.06
N ARG A 99 1.10 9.19 -0.63
CA ARG A 99 1.01 7.72 -0.61
C ARG A 99 1.05 7.18 0.82
N SER A 100 0.27 6.12 1.06
CA SER A 100 0.34 5.33 2.29
C SER A 100 1.66 4.57 2.40
N LEU A 101 1.98 4.10 3.60
CA LEU A 101 3.05 3.15 3.86
C LEU A 101 2.94 1.93 2.94
N ALA A 102 1.74 1.36 2.80
CA ALA A 102 1.51 0.24 1.88
C ALA A 102 1.94 0.57 0.44
N CYS A 103 1.61 1.76 -0.08
CA CYS A 103 2.02 2.17 -1.43
C CYS A 103 3.50 2.57 -1.54
N ARG A 104 4.17 2.89 -0.42
CA ARG A 104 5.59 3.27 -0.37
C ARG A 104 6.49 2.06 -0.22
N THR A 105 6.02 1.03 0.47
CA THR A 105 6.78 -0.20 0.71
C THR A 105 6.45 -1.28 -0.30
N PHE A 106 5.31 -1.22 -1.00
CA PHE A 106 4.94 -2.22 -2.01
C PHE A 106 6.11 -2.48 -2.97
N PRO A 107 6.41 -3.76 -3.24
CA PRO A 107 5.71 -5.01 -2.85
C PRO A 107 6.09 -5.60 -1.47
N LEU A 108 6.78 -4.84 -0.63
CA LEU A 108 7.13 -5.23 0.74
C LEU A 108 6.03 -4.85 1.73
N GLU A 109 5.92 -5.63 2.80
CA GLU A 109 5.04 -5.36 3.93
C GLU A 109 5.84 -5.14 5.24
N PRO A 110 5.32 -4.31 6.16
CA PRO A 110 5.96 -4.12 7.47
C PRO A 110 5.97 -5.41 8.30
N TYR A 111 7.14 -5.80 8.78
CA TYR A 111 7.31 -6.91 9.71
C TYR A 111 7.41 -6.39 11.14
N LEU A 112 6.43 -6.76 11.96
CA LEU A 112 6.38 -6.42 13.37
C LEU A 112 6.82 -7.61 14.21
N ASP A 113 7.59 -7.39 15.27
CA ASP A 113 7.88 -8.43 16.26
C ASP A 113 6.68 -8.70 17.20
N HIS A 114 6.90 -9.54 18.22
CA HIS A 114 5.88 -9.90 19.20
C HIS A 114 5.43 -8.72 20.07
N ASP A 115 6.25 -7.67 20.20
CA ASP A 115 5.93 -6.45 20.93
C ASP A 115 5.24 -5.41 20.03
N GLY A 116 5.18 -5.69 18.72
CA GLY A 116 4.56 -4.84 17.73
C GLY A 116 5.47 -3.70 17.26
N GLU A 117 6.78 -3.84 17.46
CA GLU A 117 7.81 -2.93 16.97
C GLU A 117 8.19 -3.27 15.53
N LEU A 118 8.46 -2.25 14.72
CA LEU A 118 8.88 -2.45 13.33
C LEU A 118 10.31 -2.95 13.28
N VAL A 119 10.49 -4.21 12.91
CA VAL A 119 11.82 -4.82 12.75
C VAL A 119 12.36 -4.59 11.33
N GLY A 120 11.47 -4.51 10.35
CA GLY A 120 11.87 -4.27 8.96
C GLY A 120 10.74 -4.44 7.97
N LEU A 121 11.11 -4.60 6.71
CA LEU A 121 10.20 -4.90 5.62
C LEU A 121 10.46 -6.32 5.13
N VAL A 122 9.40 -7.09 4.93
CA VAL A 122 9.48 -8.44 4.38
C VAL A 122 8.79 -8.51 3.03
N TRP A 123 9.24 -9.46 2.23
CA TRP A 123 8.68 -9.72 0.92
C TRP A 123 7.28 -10.35 1.05
N ASN A 124 6.29 -9.77 0.39
CA ASN A 124 4.98 -10.39 0.29
C ASN A 124 4.95 -11.38 -0.89
N MET A 125 4.94 -12.68 -0.55
CA MET A 125 4.97 -13.80 -1.49
C MET A 125 3.75 -13.86 -2.43
N ASP A 126 2.61 -13.25 -2.05
CA ASP A 126 1.40 -13.25 -2.87
C ASP A 126 1.58 -12.49 -4.20
N PHE A 127 2.60 -11.63 -4.28
CA PHE A 127 2.93 -10.86 -5.48
C PHE A 127 4.06 -11.46 -6.32
N GLU A 128 4.53 -12.66 -5.98
CA GLU A 128 5.49 -13.38 -6.80
C GLU A 128 4.91 -13.63 -8.21
N GLY A 129 5.69 -13.34 -9.25
CA GLY A 129 5.27 -13.51 -10.65
C GLY A 129 4.32 -12.43 -11.19
N THR A 130 3.79 -11.54 -10.36
CA THR A 130 2.89 -10.44 -10.80
C THR A 130 3.58 -9.08 -10.81
N CYS A 131 4.34 -8.75 -9.77
CA CYS A 131 5.06 -7.47 -9.70
C CYS A 131 6.35 -7.51 -10.54
N PRO A 132 6.60 -6.53 -11.44
CA PRO A 132 7.79 -6.52 -12.29
C PRO A 132 9.10 -6.40 -11.50
N LEU A 133 9.05 -5.89 -10.27
CA LEU A 133 10.23 -5.73 -9.41
C LEU A 133 10.76 -7.06 -8.86
N VAL A 134 9.98 -8.14 -8.97
CA VAL A 134 10.34 -9.47 -8.46
C VAL A 134 10.12 -10.60 -9.42
N ALA A 135 9.22 -10.41 -10.39
CA ALA A 135 9.10 -11.35 -11.47
C ALA A 135 10.45 -11.40 -12.19
N SER A 136 10.92 -12.60 -12.51
CA SER A 136 12.14 -12.86 -13.28
C SER A 136 12.13 -12.26 -14.71
N ARG A 137 11.09 -11.49 -15.06
CA ARG A 137 10.79 -10.93 -16.37
C ARG A 137 11.81 -9.90 -16.88
N TYR A 138 12.60 -9.29 -15.99
CA TYR A 138 13.59 -8.26 -16.35
C TYR A 138 15.04 -8.68 -16.06
N LYS A 139 15.33 -9.99 -16.04
CA LYS A 139 16.71 -10.50 -16.05
C LYS A 139 17.35 -10.42 -17.43
#